data_AF-A0A8K0KQC7-F1
#
_entry.id   AF-A0A8K0KQC7-F1
#
_cell.length_a   1.000
_cell.length_b   1.000
_cell.length_c   1.000
_cell.angle_alpha   90.00
_cell.angle_beta   90.00
_cell.angle_gamma   90.00
#
_symmetry.space_group_name_H-M   'P 1'
#
loop_
_entity.id
_entity.type
_entity.pdbx_description
1 polymer ?
#
loop_
_entity_poly.entity_id
_entity_poly.type
_entity_poly.pdbx_seq_one_letter_code
_entity_poly.pdbx_strand_id
1 'polypeptide(L)'
;MYLFMVVNICSIKFVTKIYSFQAEMKGSTATEYGLVFGIFEFVVFVISPVYGKHLNRIGPKFLFNGGIFTTGVSAILFGLLDKVEGHVAFITLSFLIRIVEAMGNAAFLTASFAIIAKEFPESVATTFASLETFFGLGLIVGPTIGGYTTPFAVLGSALFSSAIMTAFVLPSHGDEEVEEKH
;
A
#
# COMPACT_ATOMS: atom_id res chain seq x y z
N MET A 1 11.55 3.79 -10.40
CA MET A 1 11.50 3.89 -8.93
C MET A 1 11.01 5.26 -8.46
N TYR A 2 11.58 6.38 -8.97
CA TYR A 2 11.17 7.75 -8.60
C TYR A 2 9.78 8.17 -9.12
N LEU A 3 9.34 7.66 -10.27
CA LEU A 3 7.99 7.89 -10.82
C LEU A 3 6.91 6.99 -10.16
N PHE A 4 7.35 6.02 -9.36
CA PHE A 4 6.55 4.91 -8.81
C PHE A 4 5.73 5.33 -7.57
N MET A 5 6.08 6.48 -6.98
CA MET A 5 5.51 6.96 -5.72
C MET A 5 4.62 8.20 -5.89
N VAL A 6 4.79 8.92 -7.00
CA VAL A 6 4.01 10.11 -7.37
C VAL A 6 2.53 9.76 -7.61
N VAL A 7 2.26 8.53 -8.02
CA VAL A 7 0.90 8.07 -8.34
C VAL A 7 0.09 7.71 -7.09
N ASN A 8 0.71 7.38 -5.96
CA ASN A 8 0.05 6.60 -4.90
C ASN A 8 -0.87 7.38 -3.93
N ILE A 9 -1.07 8.69 -4.10
CA ILE A 9 -1.31 9.53 -2.91
C ILE A 9 -2.33 10.64 -3.14
N CYS A 10 -3.27 10.38 -4.04
CA CYS A 10 -4.45 11.22 -4.20
C CYS A 10 -5.50 10.97 -3.09
N SER A 11 -5.42 9.81 -2.40
CA SER A 11 -6.61 9.22 -1.76
C SER A 11 -6.65 9.26 -0.23
N ILE A 12 -5.56 9.23 0.54
CA ILE A 12 -5.65 8.86 1.97
C ILE A 12 -6.41 9.89 2.84
N LYS A 13 -6.16 11.20 2.68
CA LYS A 13 -6.84 12.26 3.47
C LYS A 13 -8.27 12.55 3.00
N PHE A 14 -8.54 12.34 1.72
CA PHE A 14 -9.87 12.50 1.14
C PHE A 14 -10.74 11.28 1.48
N VAL A 15 -10.18 10.06 1.39
CA VAL A 15 -10.83 8.80 1.76
C VAL A 15 -11.11 8.73 3.26
N THR A 16 -10.23 9.19 4.15
CA THR A 16 -10.53 9.22 5.60
C THR A 16 -11.70 10.13 5.91
N LYS A 17 -11.74 11.35 5.37
CA LYS A 17 -12.87 12.28 5.57
C LYS A 17 -14.17 11.77 4.95
N ILE A 18 -14.12 11.23 3.74
CA ILE A 18 -15.27 10.64 3.06
C ILE A 18 -15.79 9.41 3.79
N TYR A 19 -14.88 8.54 4.24
CA TYR A 19 -15.23 7.32 4.96
C TYR A 19 -15.88 7.64 6.30
N SER A 20 -15.29 8.54 7.10
CA SER A 20 -15.90 8.96 8.38
C SER A 20 -17.28 9.59 8.15
N PHE A 21 -17.41 10.44 7.12
CA PHE A 21 -18.72 11.01 6.76
C PHE A 21 -19.75 9.95 6.33
N GLN A 22 -19.37 8.99 5.49
CA GLN A 22 -20.22 7.86 5.10
C GLN A 22 -20.58 6.95 6.28
N ALA A 23 -19.61 6.69 7.16
CA ALA A 23 -19.82 5.87 8.36
C ALA A 23 -20.83 6.55 9.28
N GLU A 24 -20.69 7.86 9.53
CA GLU A 24 -21.65 8.66 10.30
C GLU A 24 -23.05 8.65 9.66
N MET A 25 -23.14 8.80 8.33
CA MET A 25 -24.42 8.69 7.60
C MET A 25 -25.08 7.31 7.77
N LYS A 26 -24.29 6.25 7.95
CA LYS A 26 -24.77 4.88 8.18
C LYS A 26 -24.99 4.57 9.67
N GLY A 27 -24.84 5.55 10.55
CA GLY A 27 -25.07 5.43 12.00
C GLY A 27 -23.86 4.95 12.80
N SER A 28 -22.67 4.91 12.21
CA SER A 28 -21.45 4.52 12.90
C SER A 28 -20.92 5.64 13.81
N THR A 29 -20.41 5.23 14.96
CA THR A 29 -19.80 6.10 15.96
C THR A 29 -18.35 6.42 15.64
N ALA A 30 -17.84 7.50 16.24
CA ALA A 30 -16.44 7.90 16.12
C ALA A 30 -15.44 6.81 16.51
N THR A 31 -15.80 6.02 17.51
CA THR A 31 -14.99 4.89 17.97
C THR A 31 -14.91 3.79 16.92
N GLU A 32 -16.01 3.46 16.25
CA GLU A 32 -16.04 2.36 15.27
C GLU A 32 -15.16 2.66 14.05
N TYR A 33 -15.34 3.82 13.41
CA TYR A 33 -14.47 4.17 12.27
C TYR A 33 -13.04 4.48 12.71
N GLY A 34 -12.84 4.97 13.95
CA GLY A 34 -11.51 5.12 14.54
C GLY A 34 -10.77 3.78 14.68
N LEU A 35 -11.45 2.73 15.13
CA LEU A 35 -10.88 1.39 15.25
C LEU A 35 -10.58 0.76 13.88
N VAL A 36 -11.40 1.04 12.86
CA VAL A 36 -11.12 0.63 11.47
C VAL A 36 -9.83 1.25 10.93
N PHE A 37 -9.51 2.49 11.32
CA PHE A 37 -8.20 3.07 10.98
C PHE A 37 -7.08 2.50 11.85
N GLY A 38 -7.33 2.27 13.14
CA GLY A 38 -6.32 1.73 14.06
C GLY A 38 -5.88 0.30 13.75
N ILE A 39 -6.80 -0.57 13.33
CA ILE A 39 -6.48 -1.97 13.00
C ILE A 39 -5.47 -2.08 11.85
N PHE A 40 -5.51 -1.14 10.90
CA PHE A 40 -4.58 -1.12 9.78
C PHE A 40 -3.13 -1.02 10.28
N GLU A 41 -2.84 0.00 11.09
CA GLU A 41 -1.49 0.23 11.63
C GLU A 41 -1.06 -0.90 12.57
N PHE A 42 -2.00 -1.43 13.37
CA PHE A 42 -1.73 -2.56 14.23
C PHE A 42 -1.30 -3.82 13.44
N VAL A 43 -2.02 -4.14 12.36
CA VAL A 43 -1.68 -5.28 11.49
C VAL A 43 -0.35 -5.04 10.79
N VAL A 44 -0.09 -3.83 10.27
CA VAL A 44 1.22 -3.49 9.68
C VAL A 44 2.34 -3.73 10.69
N PHE A 45 2.18 -3.24 11.92
CA PHE A 45 3.16 -3.43 13.00
C PHE A 45 3.44 -4.91 13.30
N VAL A 46 2.39 -5.75 13.39
CA VAL A 46 2.53 -7.17 13.71
C VAL A 46 3.11 -7.99 12.55
N ILE A 47 2.73 -7.69 11.31
CA ILE A 47 3.06 -8.51 10.13
C ILE A 47 4.40 -8.12 9.52
N SER A 48 4.84 -6.86 9.63
CA SER A 48 6.12 -6.41 9.05
C SER A 48 7.34 -7.24 9.49
N PRO A 49 7.52 -7.58 10.80
CA PRO A 49 8.60 -8.46 11.23
C PRO A 49 8.52 -9.87 10.62
N VAL A 50 7.31 -10.40 10.42
CA VAL A 50 7.09 -11.73 9.83
C VAL A 50 7.57 -11.76 8.39
N TYR A 51 7.22 -10.74 7.60
CA TYR A 51 7.72 -10.60 6.24
C TYR A 51 9.22 -10.38 6.19
N GLY A 52 9.77 -9.54 7.08
CA GLY A 52 11.22 -9.31 7.16
C GLY A 52 12.00 -10.61 7.41
N LYS A 53 11.52 -11.45 8.34
CA LYS A 53 12.15 -12.74 8.66
C LYS A 53 12.12 -13.73 7.49
N HIS A 54 11.06 -13.73 6.68
CA HIS A 54 10.88 -14.69 5.58
C HIS A 54 11.21 -14.10 4.20
N LEU A 55 11.74 -12.88 4.15
CA LEU A 55 11.93 -12.12 2.92
C LEU A 55 12.82 -12.83 1.91
N ASN A 56 13.95 -13.38 2.38
CA ASN A 56 14.89 -14.10 1.52
C ASN A 56 14.28 -15.37 0.92
N ARG A 57 13.34 -16.02 1.63
CA ARG A 57 12.66 -17.24 1.17
C ARG A 57 11.52 -16.93 0.18
N ILE A 58 10.77 -15.85 0.42
CA ILE A 58 9.65 -15.44 -0.43
C ILE A 58 10.14 -14.78 -1.72
N GLY A 59 11.27 -14.08 -1.63
CA GLY A 59 11.82 -13.27 -2.70
C GLY A 59 11.30 -11.82 -2.63
N PRO A 60 12.19 -10.82 -2.54
CA PRO A 60 11.79 -9.42 -2.39
C PRO A 60 10.96 -8.90 -3.58
N LYS A 61 11.26 -9.32 -4.82
CA LYS A 61 10.49 -8.92 -6.02
C LYS A 61 9.05 -9.45 -5.97
N PHE A 62 8.87 -10.71 -5.55
CA PHE A 62 7.55 -11.32 -5.45
C PHE A 62 6.72 -10.68 -4.33
N LEU A 63 7.32 -10.50 -3.15
CA LEU A 63 6.67 -9.86 -2.02
C LEU A 63 6.26 -8.41 -2.33
N PHE A 64 7.12 -7.65 -3.01
CA PHE A 64 6.84 -6.29 -3.45
C PHE A 64 5.61 -6.23 -4.37
N ASN A 65 5.60 -7.04 -5.44
CA ASN A 65 4.50 -7.04 -6.41
C ASN A 65 3.19 -7.56 -5.80
N GLY A 66 3.26 -8.62 -5.00
CA GLY A 66 2.10 -9.17 -4.29
C GLY A 66 1.52 -8.16 -3.28
N GLY A 67 2.39 -7.40 -2.60
CA GLY A 67 2.00 -6.33 -1.70
C GLY A 67 1.21 -5.23 -2.41
N ILE A 68 1.77 -4.68 -3.49
CA ILE A 68 1.11 -3.62 -4.29
C ILE A 68 -0.24 -4.10 -4.84
N PHE A 69 -0.28 -5.31 -5.39
CA PHE A 69 -1.51 -5.87 -5.93
C PHE A 69 -2.59 -5.98 -4.86
N THR A 70 -2.24 -6.54 -3.70
CA THR A 70 -3.16 -6.71 -2.56
C THR A 70 -3.66 -5.37 -2.04
N THR A 71 -2.78 -4.39 -1.88
CA THR A 71 -3.15 -3.04 -1.45
C THR A 71 -4.06 -2.36 -2.47
N GLY A 72 -3.76 -2.45 -3.76
CA GLY A 72 -4.57 -1.86 -4.82
C GLY A 72 -5.98 -2.45 -4.90
N VAL A 73 -6.10 -3.79 -4.85
CA VAL A 73 -7.41 -4.47 -4.83
C VAL A 73 -8.20 -4.07 -3.59
N SER A 74 -7.57 -4.05 -2.42
CA SER A 74 -8.22 -3.68 -1.16
C SER A 74 -8.70 -2.23 -1.18
N ALA A 75 -7.91 -1.30 -1.73
CA ALA A 75 -8.31 0.09 -1.89
C ALA A 75 -9.55 0.26 -2.79
N ILE A 76 -9.65 -0.50 -3.88
CA ILE A 76 -10.84 -0.51 -4.75
C ILE A 76 -12.05 -1.05 -3.99
N LEU A 77 -11.90 -2.18 -3.29
CA LEU A 77 -12.97 -2.78 -2.50
C LEU A 77 -13.43 -1.83 -1.39
N PHE A 78 -12.51 -1.12 -0.75
CA PHE A 78 -12.82 -0.12 0.27
C PHE A 78 -13.61 1.06 -0.33
N GLY A 79 -13.27 1.48 -1.54
CA GLY A 79 -14.02 2.51 -2.27
C GLY A 79 -15.45 2.09 -2.63
N LEU A 80 -15.71 0.79 -2.78
CA LEU A 80 -17.03 0.22 -3.09
C LEU A 80 -17.90 -0.05 -1.84
N LEU A 81 -17.38 0.23 -0.63
CA LEU A 81 -18.15 0.11 0.61
C LEU A 81 -19.32 1.11 0.67
N ASP A 82 -19.30 2.15 -0.16
CA ASP A 82 -20.41 3.08 -0.30
C ASP A 82 -21.72 2.35 -0.64
N LYS A 83 -21.65 1.31 -1.49
CA LYS A 83 -22.78 0.49 -1.95
C LYS A 83 -23.28 -0.54 -0.94
N VAL A 84 -22.57 -0.77 0.16
CA VAL A 84 -22.98 -1.75 1.17
C VAL A 84 -24.03 -1.13 2.09
N GLU A 85 -25.24 -1.68 2.09
CA GLU A 85 -26.29 -1.26 3.01
C GLU A 85 -26.14 -1.93 4.38
N GLY A 86 -26.44 -1.18 5.44
CA GLY A 86 -26.42 -1.67 6.82
C GLY A 86 -25.12 -1.39 7.58
N HIS A 87 -25.28 -0.83 8.78
CA HIS A 87 -24.19 -0.44 9.70
C HIS A 87 -23.21 -1.59 9.98
N VAL A 88 -23.73 -2.74 10.40
CA VAL A 88 -22.91 -3.90 10.81
C VAL A 88 -22.13 -4.48 9.63
N ALA A 89 -22.77 -4.61 8.47
CA ALA A 89 -22.13 -5.14 7.26
C ALA A 89 -21.04 -4.19 6.76
N PHE A 90 -21.31 -2.88 6.75
CA PHE A 90 -20.36 -1.85 6.39
C PHE A 90 -19.11 -1.91 7.28
N ILE A 91 -19.26 -1.79 8.60
CA ILE A 91 -18.12 -1.81 9.54
C ILE A 91 -17.33 -3.12 9.46
N THR A 92 -18.02 -4.27 9.40
CA THR A 92 -17.36 -5.58 9.34
C THR A 92 -16.51 -5.71 8.08
N LEU A 93 -17.05 -5.34 6.91
CA LEU A 93 -16.30 -5.37 5.66
C LEU A 93 -15.16 -4.36 5.67
N SER A 94 -15.35 -3.16 6.26
CA SER A 94 -14.28 -2.19 6.44
C SER A 94 -13.10 -2.76 7.23
N PHE A 95 -13.36 -3.47 8.33
CA PHE A 95 -12.32 -4.14 9.12
C PHE A 95 -11.57 -5.19 8.28
N LEU A 96 -12.29 -6.07 7.61
CA LEU A 96 -11.70 -7.15 6.81
C LEU A 96 -10.82 -6.58 5.70
N ILE A 97 -11.33 -5.60 4.95
CA ILE A 97 -10.59 -4.96 3.86
C ILE A 97 -9.34 -4.28 4.42
N ARG A 98 -9.44 -3.57 5.54
CA ARG A 98 -8.29 -2.90 6.17
C ARG A 98 -7.22 -3.86 6.65
N ILE A 99 -7.60 -5.03 7.18
CA ILE A 99 -6.64 -6.07 7.58
C ILE A 99 -5.89 -6.59 6.35
N VAL A 100 -6.60 -6.89 5.25
CA VAL A 100 -5.97 -7.38 4.01
C VAL A 100 -5.06 -6.31 3.38
N GLU A 101 -5.53 -5.07 3.35
CA GLU A 101 -4.75 -3.94 2.86
C GLU A 101 -3.49 -3.70 3.69
N ALA A 102 -3.59 -3.80 5.02
CA ALA A 102 -2.45 -3.68 5.92
C ALA A 102 -1.40 -4.77 5.66
N MET A 103 -1.83 -6.01 5.41
CA MET A 103 -0.90 -7.08 5.00
C MET A 103 -0.22 -6.78 3.67
N GLY A 104 -0.96 -6.26 2.68
CA GLY A 104 -0.39 -5.83 1.40
C GLY A 104 0.61 -4.68 1.56
N ASN A 105 0.27 -3.69 2.38
CA ASN A 105 1.11 -2.54 2.67
C ASN A 105 2.40 -2.93 3.40
N ALA A 106 2.31 -3.81 4.40
CA ALA A 106 3.46 -4.35 5.10
C ALA A 106 4.40 -5.12 4.17
N ALA A 107 3.85 -5.94 3.26
CA ALA A 107 4.62 -6.66 2.26
C ALA A 107 5.35 -5.71 1.31
N PHE A 108 4.64 -4.70 0.80
CA PHE A 108 5.19 -3.68 -0.09
C PHE A 108 6.32 -2.90 0.58
N LEU A 109 6.10 -2.34 1.76
CA LEU A 109 7.10 -1.54 2.47
C LEU A 109 8.34 -2.37 2.83
N THR A 110 8.14 -3.55 3.41
CA THR A 110 9.24 -4.44 3.80
C THR A 110 10.11 -4.82 2.60
N ALA A 111 9.48 -5.20 1.50
CA ALA A 111 10.20 -5.55 0.28
C ALA A 111 10.89 -4.34 -0.36
N SER A 112 10.25 -3.17 -0.34
CA SER A 112 10.83 -1.92 -0.86
C SER A 112 12.12 -1.57 -0.14
N PHE A 113 12.13 -1.62 1.19
CA PHE A 113 13.32 -1.37 1.99
C PHE A 113 14.46 -2.33 1.64
N ALA A 114 14.17 -3.62 1.49
CA ALA A 114 15.21 -4.59 1.15
C ALA A 114 15.75 -4.44 -0.27
N ILE A 115 14.88 -4.13 -1.25
CA ILE A 115 15.32 -3.85 -2.63
C ILE A 115 16.21 -2.62 -2.65
N ILE A 116 15.82 -1.53 -1.98
CA ILE A 116 16.61 -0.30 -1.93
C ILE A 116 17.94 -0.54 -1.20
N ALA A 117 17.93 -1.26 -0.08
CA ALA A 117 19.14 -1.58 0.66
C ALA A 117 20.14 -2.40 -0.17
N LYS A 118 19.62 -3.29 -1.02
CA LYS A 118 20.45 -4.10 -1.93
C LYS A 118 20.96 -3.30 -3.14
N GLU A 119 20.12 -2.45 -3.72
CA GLU A 119 20.42 -1.75 -4.98
C GLU A 119 21.18 -0.42 -4.76
N PHE A 120 20.97 0.24 -3.62
CA PHE A 120 21.55 1.55 -3.28
C PHE A 120 22.23 1.53 -1.89
N PRO A 121 23.20 0.64 -1.64
CA PRO A 121 23.77 0.43 -0.30
C PRO A 121 24.43 1.69 0.29
N GLU A 122 24.99 2.58 -0.55
CA GLU A 122 25.63 3.82 -0.09
C GLU A 122 24.65 4.98 0.15
N SER A 123 23.40 4.86 -0.31
CA SER A 123 22.43 5.96 -0.26
C SER A 123 21.02 5.54 0.18
N VAL A 124 20.90 4.40 0.88
CA VAL A 124 19.61 3.84 1.37
C VAL A 124 18.74 4.90 2.04
N ALA A 125 19.30 5.63 3.01
CA ALA A 125 18.57 6.65 3.76
C ALA A 125 18.11 7.81 2.87
N THR A 126 18.95 8.27 1.93
CA THR A 126 18.62 9.37 1.01
C THR A 126 17.58 8.94 -0.02
N THR A 127 17.72 7.74 -0.59
CA THR A 127 16.74 7.16 -1.49
C THR A 127 15.40 6.99 -0.78
N PHE A 128 15.40 6.45 0.44
CA PHE A 128 14.17 6.29 1.22
C PHE A 128 13.55 7.64 1.66
N ALA A 129 14.35 8.62 2.09
CA ALA A 129 13.86 9.94 2.45
C ALA A 129 13.30 10.70 1.24
N SER A 130 13.91 10.55 0.07
CA SER A 130 13.38 11.11 -1.18
C SER A 130 12.04 10.49 -1.54
N LEU A 131 11.91 9.17 -1.35
CA LEU A 131 10.67 8.43 -1.51
C LEU A 131 9.58 8.99 -0.57
N GLU A 132 9.84 9.09 0.73
CA GLU A 132 8.90 9.66 1.71
C GLU A 132 8.57 11.15 1.46
N THR A 133 9.48 11.92 0.86
CA THR A 133 9.22 13.31 0.48
C THR A 133 8.23 13.40 -0.67
N PHE A 134 8.43 12.59 -1.72
CA PHE A 134 7.44 12.46 -2.78
C PHE A 134 6.13 11.87 -2.25
N PHE A 135 6.20 11.07 -1.18
CA PHE A 135 5.02 10.58 -0.49
C PHE A 135 4.19 11.72 0.11
N GLY A 136 4.83 12.56 0.92
CA GLY A 136 4.20 13.74 1.52
C GLY A 136 3.65 14.72 0.48
N LEU A 137 4.35 14.93 -0.64
CA LEU A 137 3.91 15.84 -1.71
C LEU A 137 2.63 15.35 -2.40
N GLY A 138 2.51 14.04 -2.64
CA GLY A 138 1.30 13.49 -3.21
C GLY A 138 0.07 13.69 -2.31
N LEU A 139 0.22 13.56 -0.97
CA LEU A 139 -0.87 13.79 0.00
C LEU A 139 -1.44 15.22 -0.07
N ILE A 140 -0.61 16.18 -0.48
CA ILE A 140 -0.97 17.60 -0.56
C ILE A 140 -1.70 17.91 -1.87
N VAL A 141 -1.23 17.34 -3.00
CA VAL A 141 -1.73 17.65 -4.35
C VAL A 141 -2.99 16.84 -4.71
N GLY A 142 -3.29 15.75 -3.99
CA GLY A 142 -4.42 14.88 -4.26
C GLY A 142 -5.81 15.55 -4.34
N PRO A 143 -6.23 16.33 -3.34
CA PRO A 143 -7.61 16.83 -3.25
C PRO A 143 -7.99 17.91 -4.27
N THR A 144 -7.06 18.37 -5.11
CA THR A 144 -7.23 19.57 -5.94
C THR A 144 -7.64 19.28 -7.39
N ILE A 145 -7.65 18.02 -7.87
CA ILE A 145 -7.94 17.70 -9.28
C ILE A 145 -8.83 16.44 -9.43
N GLY A 146 -10.16 16.63 -9.57
CA GLY A 146 -11.08 15.72 -10.27
C GLY A 146 -11.99 14.81 -9.41
N GLY A 147 -13.26 14.67 -9.82
CA GLY A 147 -14.32 13.91 -9.13
C GLY A 147 -14.14 12.37 -9.07
N TYR A 148 -15.08 11.69 -8.40
CA TYR A 148 -15.02 10.36 -7.77
C TYR A 148 -14.38 9.19 -8.56
N THR A 149 -14.49 9.14 -9.89
CA THR A 149 -14.10 7.94 -10.70
C THR A 149 -12.75 8.09 -11.40
N THR A 150 -12.40 9.33 -11.78
CA THR A 150 -11.22 9.69 -12.57
C THR A 150 -9.86 9.40 -11.91
N PRO A 151 -9.64 9.63 -10.60
CA PRO A 151 -8.36 9.35 -9.97
C PRO A 151 -8.02 7.86 -9.99
N PHE A 152 -9.00 6.98 -9.72
CA PHE A 152 -8.78 5.53 -9.62
C PHE A 152 -8.41 4.87 -10.95
N ALA A 153 -8.98 5.33 -12.07
CA ALA A 153 -8.66 4.79 -13.40
C ALA A 153 -7.23 5.17 -13.85
N VAL A 154 -6.79 6.39 -13.54
CA VAL A 154 -5.43 6.88 -13.84
C VAL A 154 -4.40 6.23 -12.91
N LEU A 155 -4.73 6.08 -11.63
CA LEU A 155 -3.93 5.34 -10.64
C LEU A 155 -3.74 3.87 -11.05
N GLY A 156 -4.82 3.16 -11.37
CA GLY A 156 -4.78 1.75 -11.73
C GLY A 156 -4.00 1.49 -13.02
N SER A 157 -4.16 2.33 -14.04
CA SER A 157 -3.44 2.19 -15.32
C SER A 157 -1.95 2.53 -15.20
N ALA A 158 -1.57 3.49 -14.37
CA ALA A 158 -0.17 3.81 -14.09
C ALA A 158 0.52 2.72 -13.25
N LEU A 159 -0.20 2.08 -12.32
CA LEU A 159 0.30 0.92 -11.56
C LEU A 159 0.50 -0.32 -12.45
N PHE A 160 -0.44 -0.59 -13.37
CA PHE A 160 -0.34 -1.72 -14.29
C PHE A 160 0.85 -1.56 -15.25
N SER A 161 1.06 -0.34 -15.77
CA SER A 161 2.20 -0.02 -16.64
C SER A 161 3.54 -0.13 -15.90
N SER A 162 3.55 0.26 -14.63
CA SER A 162 4.72 0.17 -13.76
C SER A 162 5.05 -1.28 -13.40
N ALA A 163 4.05 -2.12 -13.13
CA ALA A 163 4.25 -3.55 -12.87
C ALA A 163 4.87 -4.27 -14.08
N ILE A 164 4.44 -3.92 -15.30
CA ILE A 164 5.01 -4.44 -16.55
C ILE A 164 6.48 -4.01 -16.68
N MET A 165 6.82 -2.73 -16.52
CA MET A 165 8.23 -2.29 -16.56
C MET A 165 9.09 -2.97 -15.50
N THR A 166 8.55 -3.15 -14.29
CA THR A 166 9.29 -3.77 -13.18
C THR A 166 9.51 -5.26 -13.40
N ALA A 167 8.57 -5.94 -14.08
CA ALA A 167 8.74 -7.33 -14.48
C ALA A 167 9.95 -7.50 -15.41
N PHE A 168 10.14 -6.57 -16.36
CA PHE A 168 11.23 -6.60 -17.33
C PHE A 168 12.56 -6.01 -16.84
N VAL A 169 12.54 -5.03 -15.93
CA VAL A 169 13.76 -4.31 -15.50
C VAL A 169 14.39 -4.89 -14.25
N LEU A 170 13.60 -5.41 -13.29
CA LEU A 170 14.21 -5.98 -12.08
C LEU A 170 14.89 -7.30 -12.43
N PRO A 171 16.22 -7.44 -12.25
CA PRO A 171 16.92 -8.68 -12.52
C PRO A 171 16.32 -9.79 -11.63
N SER A 172 15.95 -10.90 -12.25
CA SER A 172 15.57 -12.10 -11.51
C SER A 172 16.85 -12.67 -10.89
N HIS A 173 17.15 -12.29 -9.65
CA HIS A 173 18.16 -13.00 -8.88
C HIS A 173 17.53 -14.31 -8.42
N GLY A 174 17.51 -15.29 -9.34
CA GLY A 174 17.37 -16.69 -8.98
C GLY A 174 18.65 -17.12 -8.29
N ASP A 175 18.53 -17.64 -7.09
CA ASP A 175 19.34 -18.70 -6.51
C ASP A 175 20.85 -18.75 -6.83
N GLU A 176 21.60 -17.66 -6.66
CA GLU A 176 23.08 -17.67 -6.53
C GLU A 176 23.39 -16.54 -5.53
N GLU A 177 23.89 -16.73 -4.30
CA GLU A 177 25.05 -17.52 -3.86
C GLU A 177 24.76 -18.19 -2.50
N VAL A 178 24.62 -19.51 -2.50
CA VAL A 178 25.06 -20.35 -1.37
C VAL A 178 26.21 -21.19 -1.90
N GLU A 179 27.36 -20.56 -2.15
CA GLU A 179 28.63 -21.28 -2.16
C GLU A 179 29.79 -20.33 -1.84
N GLU A 180 30.55 -20.73 -0.82
CA GLU A 180 31.88 -20.28 -0.41
C GLU A 180 32.08 -18.85 0.11
N LYS A 181 32.26 -18.73 1.45
CA LYS A 181 33.62 -18.68 2.03
C LYS A 181 33.66 -18.79 3.56
N HIS A 182 34.44 -19.80 3.97
CA HIS A 182 35.08 -20.11 5.27
C HIS A 182 34.23 -20.62 6.44
#